data_AF-A0A7S6S1R9-F1
#
_entry.id   AF-A0A7S6S1R9-F1
#
_cell.length_a   1.000
_cell.length_b   1.000
_cell.length_c   1.000
_cell.angle_alpha   90.00
_cell.angle_beta   90.00
_cell.angle_gamma   90.00
#
_symmetry.space_group_name_H-M   'P 1'
#
loop_
_entity.id
_entity.type
_entity.pdbx_description
1 polymer ?
#
loop_
_entity_poly.entity_id
_entity_poly.type
_entity_poly.pdbx_seq_one_letter_code
_entity_poly.pdbx_strand_id
1 'polypeptide(L)'
;MTNEPTNAARAEWAKEALTVFTIQTFSGDSPDTMDRGDLESAIGDLIADLLHFAEQQGFETDCILASAALHFEAEQREEARP
;
A
#
# COMPACT_ATOMS: atom_id res chain seq x y z
N MET A 1 -21.36 10.42 -13.51
CA MET A 1 -20.82 9.59 -12.42
C MET A 1 -19.32 9.71 -12.53
N THR A 2 -18.66 10.28 -11.53
CA THR A 2 -17.19 10.24 -11.48
C THR A 2 -16.79 8.78 -11.28
N ASN A 3 -16.03 8.21 -12.21
CA ASN A 3 -15.54 6.83 -12.17
C ASN A 3 -14.36 6.70 -11.18
N GLU A 4 -14.43 7.37 -10.03
CA GLU A 4 -13.35 7.32 -9.05
C GLU A 4 -13.41 6.00 -8.28
N PRO A 5 -12.26 5.33 -8.09
CA PRO A 5 -12.22 4.06 -7.37
C PRO A 5 -12.49 4.28 -5.87
N THR A 6 -13.29 3.38 -5.30
CA THR A 6 -13.59 3.34 -3.86
C THR A 6 -12.37 2.95 -3.05
N ASN A 7 -12.39 3.23 -1.74
CA ASN A 7 -11.30 2.83 -0.85
C ASN A 7 -11.17 1.31 -0.76
N ALA A 8 -12.29 0.59 -0.87
CA ALA A 8 -12.28 -0.87 -0.98
C ALA A 8 -11.56 -1.36 -2.25
N ALA A 9 -11.80 -0.72 -3.40
CA ALA A 9 -11.10 -1.08 -4.64
C ALA A 9 -9.59 -0.80 -4.55
N ARG A 10 -9.21 0.33 -3.93
CA ARG A 10 -7.81 0.67 -3.67
C ARG A 10 -7.12 -0.32 -2.74
N ALA A 11 -7.81 -0.77 -1.70
CA ALA A 11 -7.32 -1.80 -0.79
C ALA A 11 -7.11 -3.15 -1.49
N GLU A 12 -8.02 -3.56 -2.37
CA GLU A 12 -7.84 -4.78 -3.16
C GLU A 12 -6.64 -4.68 -4.11
N TRP A 13 -6.44 -3.54 -4.78
CA TRP A 13 -5.23 -3.33 -5.61
C TRP A 13 -3.94 -3.41 -4.79
N ALA A 14 -3.93 -2.84 -3.58
CA ALA A 14 -2.79 -2.95 -2.68
C ALA A 14 -2.54 -4.40 -2.25
N LYS A 15 -3.61 -5.18 -2.01
CA LYS A 15 -3.53 -6.61 -1.68
C LYS A 15 -2.96 -7.43 -2.84
N GLU A 16 -3.33 -7.14 -4.09
CA GLU A 16 -2.76 -7.79 -5.27
C GLU A 16 -1.25 -7.56 -5.37
N ALA A 17 -0.81 -6.30 -5.18
CA ALA A 17 0.61 -5.97 -5.14
C ALA A 17 1.34 -6.68 -3.99
N LEU A 18 0.73 -6.68 -2.80
CA LEU A 18 1.28 -7.35 -1.63
C LEU A 18 1.39 -8.87 -1.84
N THR A 19 0.42 -9.49 -2.51
CA THR A 19 0.46 -10.93 -2.84
C THR A 19 1.67 -11.27 -3.70
N VAL A 20 1.97 -10.46 -4.71
CA VAL A 20 3.16 -10.68 -5.57
C VAL A 20 4.44 -10.49 -4.76
N PHE A 21 4.48 -9.51 -3.88
CA PHE A 21 5.62 -9.25 -2.99
C PHE A 21 5.86 -10.42 -2.03
N THR A 22 4.84 -10.88 -1.30
CA THR A 22 4.99 -11.92 -0.27
C THR A 22 5.38 -13.27 -0.86
N ILE A 23 5.01 -13.54 -2.12
CA ILE A 23 5.51 -14.72 -2.83
C ILE A 23 7.04 -14.73 -2.91
N GLN A 24 7.68 -13.57 -3.03
CA GLN A 24 9.13 -13.44 -3.16
C GLN A 24 9.85 -13.33 -1.81
N THR A 25 9.22 -12.71 -0.81
CA THR A 25 9.90 -12.31 0.44
C THR A 25 9.46 -13.11 1.67
N PHE A 26 8.25 -13.70 1.67
CA PHE A 26 7.66 -14.44 2.80
C PHE A 26 7.45 -15.92 2.47
N SER A 27 8.44 -16.55 1.83
CA SER A 27 8.43 -18.00 1.53
C SER A 27 7.23 -18.50 0.71
N GLY A 28 6.62 -17.64 -0.11
CA GLY A 28 5.44 -18.03 -0.89
C GLY A 28 4.11 -17.83 -0.18
N ASP A 29 4.09 -17.29 1.04
CA ASP A 29 2.86 -17.04 1.78
C ASP A 29 2.06 -15.86 1.17
N SER A 30 0.79 -15.73 1.57
CA SER A 30 -0.15 -14.77 1.00
C SER A 30 -0.83 -13.94 2.09
N PRO A 31 -1.27 -12.70 1.77
CA PRO A 31 -2.01 -11.87 2.72
C PRO A 31 -3.28 -12.53 3.29
N ASP A 32 -3.85 -13.52 2.60
CA ASP A 32 -5.05 -14.25 3.04
C ASP A 32 -4.76 -15.34 4.08
N THR A 33 -3.51 -15.77 4.19
CA THR A 33 -3.09 -16.92 5.02
C THR A 33 -2.13 -16.53 6.15
N MET A 34 -1.47 -15.37 6.03
CA MET A 34 -0.60 -14.80 7.04
C MET A 34 -1.32 -14.55 8.36
N ASP A 35 -0.61 -14.73 9.47
CA ASP A 35 -1.06 -14.15 10.72
C ASP A 35 -0.94 -12.62 10.70
N ARG A 36 -1.61 -11.97 11.66
CA ARG A 36 -1.70 -10.51 11.68
C ARG A 36 -0.33 -9.82 11.79
N GLY A 37 0.60 -10.38 12.56
CA GLY A 37 1.92 -9.77 12.77
C GLY A 37 2.80 -9.86 11.53
N ASP A 38 2.75 -11.01 10.85
CA ASP A 38 3.45 -11.20 9.58
C ASP A 38 2.86 -10.32 8.48
N LEU A 39 1.53 -10.19 8.41
CA LEU A 39 0.86 -9.30 7.47
C LEU A 39 1.25 -7.82 7.69
N GLU A 40 1.28 -7.37 8.94
CA GLU A 40 1.70 -6.00 9.28
C GLU A 40 3.16 -5.75 8.90
N SER A 41 4.04 -6.73 9.15
CA SER A 41 5.45 -6.66 8.76
C SER A 41 5.62 -6.61 7.25
N ALA A 42 4.90 -7.47 6.51
CA ALA A 42 4.95 -7.51 5.05
C ALA A 42 4.49 -6.19 4.41
N ILE A 43 3.46 -5.54 4.95
CA ILE A 43 3.02 -4.21 4.49
C ILE A 43 4.13 -3.18 4.72
N GLY A 44 4.75 -3.18 5.90
CA GLY A 44 5.86 -2.28 6.23
C GLY A 44 7.06 -2.47 5.31
N ASP A 45 7.45 -3.71 5.06
CA ASP A 45 8.57 -4.05 4.17
C ASP A 45 8.29 -3.64 2.72
N LEU A 46 7.07 -3.84 2.21
CA LEU A 46 6.69 -3.38 0.88
C LEU A 46 6.76 -1.84 0.76
N ILE A 47 6.34 -1.11 1.79
CA ILE A 47 6.48 0.36 1.81
C ILE A 47 7.97 0.74 1.79
N ALA A 48 8.81 0.09 2.58
CA ALA A 48 10.25 0.34 2.60
C ALA A 48 10.91 0.10 1.23
N ASP A 49 10.56 -1.00 0.56
CA ASP A 49 11.08 -1.32 -0.78
C ASP A 49 10.63 -0.29 -1.84
N LEU A 50 9.40 0.21 -1.76
CA LEU A 50 8.93 1.29 -2.63
C LEU A 50 9.69 2.60 -2.39
N LEU A 51 10.06 2.91 -1.14
CA LEU A 51 10.88 4.07 -0.82
C LEU A 51 12.32 3.91 -1.31
N HIS A 52 12.91 2.72 -1.18
CA HIS A 52 14.22 2.42 -1.77
C HIS A 52 14.19 2.57 -3.29
N PHE A 53 13.13 2.09 -3.96
CA PHE A 53 12.95 2.30 -5.39
C PHE A 53 12.85 3.78 -5.74
N ALA A 54 12.06 4.56 -5.00
CA ALA A 54 11.92 5.99 -5.22
C ALA A 54 13.24 6.76 -5.05
N GLU A 55 14.02 6.43 -4.02
CA GLU A 55 15.36 6.98 -3.80
C GLU A 55 16.29 6.69 -4.99
N GLN A 56 16.27 5.47 -5.53
CA GLN A 56 17.06 5.10 -6.71
C GLN A 56 16.67 5.90 -7.97
N GLN A 57 15.42 6.38 -8.04
CA GLN A 57 14.96 7.28 -9.12
C GLN A 57 15.32 8.76 -8.86
N GLY A 58 15.93 9.08 -7.71
CA GLY A 58 16.30 10.44 -7.31
C GLY A 58 15.14 11.25 -6.74
N PHE A 59 14.08 10.59 -6.24
CA PHE A 59 12.97 11.26 -5.58
C PHE A 59 13.24 11.47 -4.08
N GLU A 60 12.62 12.52 -3.52
CA GLU A 60 12.62 12.78 -2.09
C GLU A 60 11.55 11.91 -1.41
N THR A 61 12.00 10.87 -0.69
CA THR A 61 11.15 9.85 -0.08
C THR A 61 10.21 10.41 0.99
N ASP A 62 10.67 11.39 1.78
CA ASP A 62 9.86 12.06 2.80
C ASP A 62 8.66 12.79 2.18
N CYS A 63 8.85 13.46 1.04
CA CYS A 63 7.78 14.12 0.31
C CYS A 63 6.77 13.12 -0.27
N ILE A 64 7.23 11.97 -0.79
CA ILE A 64 6.34 10.91 -1.28
C ILE A 64 5.49 10.36 -0.15
N LEU A 65 6.10 10.03 0.99
CA LEU A 65 5.39 9.46 2.13
C LEU A 65 4.37 10.45 2.71
N ALA A 66 4.74 11.72 2.84
CA ALA A 66 3.83 12.78 3.28
C ALA A 66 2.65 12.95 2.30
N SER A 67 2.91 12.96 1.00
CA SER A 67 1.84 13.06 0.00
C SER A 67 0.91 11.84 0.00
N ALA A 68 1.45 10.63 0.16
CA ALA A 68 0.67 9.41 0.24
C ALA A 68 -0.27 9.40 1.45
N ALA A 69 0.22 9.83 2.62
CA ALA A 69 -0.60 9.98 3.81
C ALA A 69 -1.73 11.00 3.62
N LEU A 70 -1.43 12.16 3.02
CA LEU A 70 -2.45 13.17 2.72
C LEU A 70 -3.53 12.66 1.76
N HIS A 71 -3.14 11.91 0.72
CA HIS A 71 -4.11 11.31 -0.21
C HIS A 71 -4.99 10.28 0.50
N PHE A 72 -4.41 9.36 1.27
CA PHE A 72 -5.17 8.38 2.05
C PHE A 72 -6.20 9.06 2.96
N GLU A 73 -5.81 10.10 3.69
CA GLU A 73 -6.75 10.84 4.55
C GLU A 73 -7.85 11.57 3.76
N ALA A 74 -7.53 12.13 2.60
CA ALA A 74 -8.51 12.80 1.74
C ALA A 74 -9.54 11.80 1.20
N GLU A 75 -9.08 10.66 0.67
CA GLU A 75 -9.90 9.58 0.13
C GLU A 75 -10.85 9.01 1.19
N GLN A 76 -10.39 8.86 2.44
CA GLN A 76 -11.23 8.45 3.58
C GLN A 76 -12.32 9.49 3.90
N ARG A 77 -11.99 10.79 3.85
CA ARG A 77 -12.95 11.87 4.13
C ARG A 77 -13.99 12.05 3.02
N GLU A 78 -13.59 11.77 1.78
CA GLU A 78 -14.48 11.86 0.61
C GLU A 78 -15.50 10.73 0.58
N GLU A 79 -15.09 9.49 0.85
CA GLU A 79 -15.99 8.34 0.88
C GLU A 79 -16.95 8.36 2.08
N ALA A 80 -16.53 8.95 3.21
CA ALA A 80 -17.38 9.12 4.40
C ALA A 80 -18.44 10.23 4.25
N ARG A 81 -18.40 11.03 3.16
CA ARG A 81 -19.37 12.10 2.93
C ARG A 81 -20.69 11.50 2.40
N PRO A 82 -21.85 11.84 3.02
CA PRO A 82 -23.15 11.30 2.63
C PRO A 82 -23.65 11.78 1.26
#